data_AF-A0A8B7TM13-F1
#
_entry.id   AF-A0A8B7TM13-F1
#
_cell.length_a   1.000
_cell.length_b   1.000
_cell.length_c   1.000
_cell.angle_alpha   90.00
_cell.angle_beta   90.00
_cell.angle_gamma   90.00
#
_symmetry.space_group_name_H-M   'P 1'
#
loop_
_entity.id
_entity.type
_entity.pdbx_description
1 polymer ?
#
loop_
_entity_poly.entity_id
_entity_poly.type
_entity_poly.pdbx_seq_one_letter_code
_entity_poly.pdbx_strand_id
1 'polypeptide(L)'
;MQNSCILLHTTGIFIRRHRICLPPPDDDRFYTVYHFNINIDVVFYGRTFKIYDCDSFTKNFLRKIGIKVNPPGHRPEDPYIKMRREVLESVDPYRPYQSFDTLRQFLEYDGKVLRFFCLWDDSASLFGDHRELILHYFLSDDTIEIKELLHHNSGRDAMSVFLRRSKLPKYGPPGVYQPGQLTERAVLNVYGDLGDQQPVNGYLLDKHQLGKQDQEFYKDSDLSVGATINVWGRKVLLCDCDEYTKSYYKAKYGIENFPSISIKAPPPPKIDRKFPPYNGFGSEEDSLRTCIGLVPTPHRKNFKKFMEEDSYGYVSNILRYFAKMITDKCADVDRLFVISYFLSDDTLSVFEPIERNSGNAGGMFLKRIRVKKPGQEIFKSELSEYIKAEELYVGATVNVNGYLFLLLNADEYTLNYMEKNTDRFPFSNINLALQKLKETESKSREIKQIFSAADCKHTKVVDYNTFRKTSRAGANKLLLNHSTGLVMDQCGGSLRFSLQNRLDGMQRQ
;
A
#
# COMPACT_ATOMS: atom_id res chain seq x y z
N MET A 1 85.98 20.11 14.74
CA MET A 1 85.63 21.41 14.12
C MET A 1 85.48 21.18 12.62
N GLN A 2 84.24 21.23 12.15
CA GLN A 2 83.90 21.18 10.73
C GLN A 2 84.36 22.49 10.07
N ASN A 3 85.26 22.41 9.10
CA ASN A 3 85.41 23.46 8.10
C ASN A 3 84.66 23.04 6.84
N SER A 4 83.34 23.18 6.88
CA SER A 4 82.50 23.16 5.69
C SER A 4 82.71 24.46 4.92
N CYS A 5 83.79 24.53 4.12
CA CYS A 5 83.90 25.53 3.07
C CYS A 5 82.92 25.17 1.96
N ILE A 6 81.75 25.80 1.97
CA ILE A 6 80.81 25.83 0.86
C ILE A 6 81.50 26.58 -0.28
N LEU A 7 82.21 25.86 -1.15
CA LEU A 7 82.58 26.39 -2.45
C LEU A 7 81.32 26.43 -3.30
N LEU A 8 80.74 27.63 -3.44
CA LEU A 8 79.77 27.94 -4.48
C LEU A 8 80.45 27.66 -5.84
N HIS A 9 80.23 26.48 -6.40
CA HIS A 9 80.65 26.14 -7.74
C HIS A 9 79.83 26.97 -8.73
N THR A 10 80.34 28.16 -9.08
CA THR A 10 79.86 28.90 -10.24
C THR A 10 80.28 28.12 -11.49
N THR A 11 79.34 27.38 -12.07
CA THR A 11 79.55 26.72 -13.37
C THR A 11 79.68 27.79 -14.43
N GLY A 12 80.79 27.81 -15.17
CA GLY A 12 81.08 28.86 -16.16
C GLY A 12 82.31 28.53 -17.03
N ILE A 13 82.80 29.53 -17.75
CA ILE A 13 83.96 29.41 -18.65
C ILE A 13 85.21 29.07 -17.82
N PHE A 14 85.80 27.90 -18.06
CA PHE A 14 86.99 27.43 -17.34
C PHE A 14 88.31 28.01 -17.91
N ILE A 15 88.43 28.14 -19.24
CA ILE A 15 89.57 28.77 -19.93
C ILE A 15 89.01 29.74 -21.00
N ARG A 16 89.54 30.97 -21.06
CA ARG A 16 89.17 31.96 -22.09
C ARG A 16 89.72 31.55 -23.46
N ARG A 17 89.07 31.95 -24.55
CA ARG A 17 89.53 31.64 -25.92
C ARG A 17 90.84 32.37 -26.25
N HIS A 18 91.95 31.63 -26.28
CA HIS A 18 93.26 32.09 -26.75
C HIS A 18 94.16 30.87 -27.08
N ARG A 19 95.34 31.11 -27.64
CA ARG A 19 96.32 30.04 -27.93
C ARG A 19 97.05 29.64 -26.64
N ILE A 20 97.14 28.33 -26.38
CA ILE A 20 97.76 27.75 -25.18
C ILE A 20 99.11 27.17 -25.58
N CYS A 21 100.18 27.54 -24.86
CA CYS A 21 101.52 26.97 -25.03
C CYS A 21 101.60 25.53 -24.53
N LEU A 22 102.52 24.74 -25.08
CA LEU A 22 102.89 23.43 -24.56
C LEU A 22 103.53 23.57 -23.16
N PRO A 23 103.56 22.50 -22.34
CA PRO A 23 104.24 22.52 -21.05
C PRO A 23 105.78 22.55 -21.20
N PRO A 24 106.53 22.95 -20.15
CA PRO A 24 107.98 23.01 -20.20
C PRO A 24 108.57 21.63 -20.51
N PRO A 25 109.60 21.50 -21.37
CA PRO A 25 110.53 22.53 -21.87
C PRO A 25 110.15 23.20 -23.21
N ASP A 26 109.01 22.88 -23.81
CA ASP A 26 108.60 23.36 -25.15
C ASP A 26 107.64 24.57 -25.10
N ASP A 27 107.81 25.48 -24.13
CA ASP A 27 106.89 26.60 -23.85
C ASP A 27 106.74 27.61 -25.01
N ASP A 28 107.67 27.58 -25.97
CA ASP A 28 107.67 28.42 -27.18
C ASP A 28 106.70 27.93 -28.28
N ARG A 29 106.11 26.74 -28.12
CA ARG A 29 105.21 26.12 -29.11
C ARG A 29 103.78 26.04 -28.59
N PHE A 30 102.81 26.10 -29.51
CA PHE A 30 101.39 25.99 -29.19
C PHE A 30 100.83 24.62 -29.50
N TYR A 31 99.77 24.21 -28.79
CA TYR A 31 99.02 22.99 -29.09
C TYR A 31 98.45 23.00 -30.53
N THR A 32 98.69 21.91 -31.26
CA THR A 32 98.13 21.65 -32.59
C THR A 32 97.13 20.49 -32.55
N VAL A 33 96.35 20.30 -33.63
CA VAL A 33 95.33 19.24 -33.74
C VAL A 33 95.90 17.84 -33.45
N TYR A 34 97.16 17.59 -33.78
CA TYR A 34 97.82 16.29 -33.57
C TYR A 34 98.06 15.93 -32.09
N HIS A 35 98.01 16.90 -31.19
CA HIS A 35 98.18 16.67 -29.75
C HIS A 35 96.87 16.22 -29.08
N PHE A 36 95.76 16.21 -29.81
CA PHE A 36 94.44 15.85 -29.30
C PHE A 36 93.99 14.50 -29.85
N ASN A 37 93.92 13.49 -28.99
CA ASN A 37 93.26 12.22 -29.27
C ASN A 37 92.55 11.72 -28.00
N ILE A 38 91.61 10.77 -28.15
CA ILE A 38 90.91 10.17 -27.03
C ILE A 38 91.89 9.38 -26.15
N ASN A 39 91.71 9.44 -24.84
CA ASN A 39 92.54 8.86 -23.78
C ASN A 39 93.99 9.39 -23.71
N ILE A 40 94.25 10.55 -24.30
CA ILE A 40 95.51 11.28 -24.12
C ILE A 40 95.31 12.34 -23.02
N ASP A 41 96.35 12.50 -22.19
CA ASP A 41 96.44 13.52 -21.16
C ASP A 41 97.06 14.78 -21.75
N VAL A 42 96.37 15.91 -21.57
CA VAL A 42 96.78 17.22 -22.08
C VAL A 42 96.95 18.18 -20.92
N VAL A 43 98.06 18.92 -20.88
CA VAL A 43 98.38 19.84 -19.77
C VAL A 43 98.05 21.27 -20.17
N PHE A 44 97.07 21.89 -19.52
CA PHE A 44 96.75 23.31 -19.70
C PHE A 44 97.01 24.06 -18.39
N TYR A 45 97.88 25.08 -18.43
CA TYR A 45 98.23 25.92 -17.27
C TYR A 45 98.57 25.10 -16.01
N GLY A 46 99.38 24.06 -16.15
CA GLY A 46 99.79 23.18 -15.05
C GLY A 46 98.73 22.20 -14.54
N ARG A 47 97.55 22.14 -15.17
CA ARG A 47 96.52 21.14 -14.88
C ARG A 47 96.43 20.11 -15.99
N THR A 48 96.45 18.83 -15.62
CA THR A 48 96.31 17.71 -16.56
C THR A 48 94.83 17.40 -16.79
N PHE A 49 94.41 17.43 -18.04
CA PHE A 49 93.07 17.07 -18.49
C PHE A 49 93.14 15.77 -19.29
N LYS A 50 92.32 14.80 -18.92
CA LYS A 50 92.17 13.57 -19.69
C LYS A 50 90.99 13.69 -20.63
N ILE A 51 91.25 13.55 -21.93
CA ILE A 51 90.18 13.58 -22.95
C ILE A 51 89.54 12.20 -23.01
N TYR A 52 88.39 12.01 -22.36
CA TYR A 52 87.73 10.71 -22.31
C TYR A 52 86.86 10.43 -23.54
N ASP A 53 86.27 11.45 -24.16
CA ASP A 53 85.48 11.31 -25.38
C ASP A 53 85.54 12.59 -26.23
N CYS A 54 85.18 12.48 -27.50
CA CYS A 54 85.04 13.60 -28.40
C CYS A 54 83.76 13.51 -29.26
N ASP A 55 83.28 14.68 -29.70
CA ASP A 55 82.04 14.79 -30.46
C ASP A 55 82.17 14.12 -31.85
N SER A 56 81.03 13.68 -32.39
CA SER A 56 80.89 13.01 -33.68
C SER A 56 81.57 13.76 -34.84
N PHE A 57 81.45 15.10 -34.87
CA PHE A 57 82.17 15.95 -35.83
C PHE A 57 83.69 15.80 -35.73
N THR A 58 84.24 15.91 -34.52
CA THR A 58 85.68 15.83 -34.27
C THR A 58 86.25 14.45 -34.57
N LYS A 59 85.51 13.37 -34.30
CA LYS A 59 85.87 12.00 -34.67
C LYS A 59 86.06 11.85 -36.18
N ASN A 60 85.13 12.40 -36.97
CA ASN A 60 85.19 12.33 -38.43
C ASN A 60 86.32 13.22 -38.99
N PHE A 61 86.52 14.41 -38.41
CA PHE A 61 87.58 15.33 -38.81
C PHE A 61 88.97 14.73 -38.60
N LEU A 62 89.25 14.15 -37.42
CA LEU A 62 90.53 13.50 -37.13
C LEU A 62 90.79 12.30 -38.05
N ARG A 63 89.77 11.47 -38.31
CA ARG A 63 89.85 10.37 -39.29
C ARG A 63 90.20 10.87 -40.70
N LYS A 64 89.60 11.98 -41.13
CA LYS A 64 89.83 12.58 -42.45
C LYS A 64 91.26 13.14 -42.61
N ILE A 65 91.86 13.62 -41.52
CA ILE A 65 93.26 14.09 -41.48
C ILE A 65 94.26 12.91 -41.40
N GLY A 66 93.77 11.68 -41.20
CA GLY A 66 94.60 10.47 -41.13
C GLY A 66 95.00 10.06 -39.71
N ILE A 67 94.42 10.69 -38.67
CA ILE A 67 94.66 10.34 -37.27
C ILE A 67 93.69 9.22 -36.85
N LYS A 68 94.23 8.09 -36.38
CA LYS A 68 93.43 6.99 -35.82
C LYS A 68 92.92 7.38 -34.43
N VAL A 69 91.60 7.59 -34.34
CA VAL A 69 90.93 7.95 -33.08
C VAL A 69 90.83 6.72 -32.17
N ASN A 70 91.27 6.85 -30.91
CA ASN A 70 91.19 5.81 -29.90
C ASN A 70 89.73 5.53 -29.47
N PRO A 71 89.40 4.36 -28.90
CA PRO A 71 88.05 4.11 -28.37
C PRO A 71 87.72 5.06 -27.20
N PRO A 72 86.45 5.45 -27.02
CA PRO A 72 86.02 6.32 -25.92
C PRO A 72 86.41 5.71 -24.56
N GLY A 73 87.03 6.53 -23.71
CA GLY A 73 87.37 6.17 -22.34
C GLY A 73 86.15 6.20 -21.42
N HIS A 74 86.23 5.45 -20.32
CA HIS A 74 85.19 5.51 -19.30
C HIS A 74 85.29 6.83 -18.53
N ARG A 75 84.17 7.53 -18.39
CA ARG A 75 84.09 8.69 -17.50
C ARG A 75 84.37 8.22 -16.05
N PRO A 76 85.25 8.88 -15.29
CA PRO A 76 85.43 8.53 -13.88
C PRO A 76 84.12 8.78 -13.12
N GLU A 77 83.71 7.81 -12.31
CA GLU A 77 82.54 7.96 -11.45
C GLU A 77 82.86 8.95 -10.33
N ASP A 78 82.01 9.96 -10.18
CA ASP A 78 82.12 10.92 -9.09
C ASP A 78 81.56 10.26 -7.80
N PRO A 79 82.35 10.14 -6.72
CA PRO A 79 81.89 9.59 -5.44
C PRO A 79 80.64 10.30 -4.91
N TYR A 80 80.51 11.60 -5.16
CA TYR A 80 79.35 12.38 -4.73
C TYR A 80 78.09 12.02 -5.52
N ILE A 81 78.19 11.80 -6.83
CA ILE A 81 77.04 11.40 -7.66
C ILE A 81 76.57 9.99 -7.28
N LYS A 82 77.50 9.08 -7.00
CA LYS A 82 77.19 7.73 -6.53
C LYS A 82 76.47 7.77 -5.17
N MET A 83 77.03 8.49 -4.20
CA MET A 83 76.41 8.64 -2.87
C MET A 83 75.04 9.31 -2.96
N ARG A 84 74.86 10.32 -3.80
CA ARG A 84 73.56 10.99 -3.98
C ARG A 84 72.53 10.08 -4.66
N ARG A 85 72.96 9.24 -5.61
CA ARG A 85 72.07 8.25 -6.27
C ARG A 85 71.65 7.17 -5.28
N GLU A 86 72.59 6.62 -4.51
CA GLU A 86 72.30 5.64 -3.46
C GLU A 86 71.36 6.24 -2.39
N VAL A 87 71.56 7.51 -2.02
CA VAL A 87 70.63 8.22 -1.13
C VAL A 87 69.25 8.34 -1.79
N LEU A 88 69.14 8.82 -3.03
CA LEU A 88 67.85 8.96 -3.72
C LEU A 88 67.11 7.62 -3.90
N GLU A 89 67.81 6.56 -4.26
CA GLU A 89 67.26 5.20 -4.36
C GLU A 89 66.84 4.66 -2.98
N SER A 90 67.53 5.05 -1.90
CA SER A 90 67.10 4.77 -0.52
C SER A 90 65.94 5.64 -0.03
N VAL A 91 65.64 6.74 -0.75
CA VAL A 91 64.54 7.68 -0.46
C VAL A 91 63.32 7.40 -1.35
N ASP A 92 63.23 6.22 -1.97
CA ASP A 92 61.92 5.74 -2.42
C ASP A 92 61.00 5.69 -1.19
N PRO A 93 59.84 6.37 -1.20
CA PRO A 93 58.93 6.30 -0.07
C PRO A 93 58.54 4.83 0.11
N TYR A 94 58.99 4.23 1.21
CA TYR A 94 58.71 2.83 1.58
C TYR A 94 57.21 2.48 1.63
N ARG A 95 56.32 3.48 1.49
CA ARG A 95 54.87 3.33 1.42
C ARG A 95 54.39 3.50 -0.02
N PRO A 96 54.02 2.42 -0.74
CA PRO A 96 53.05 2.57 -1.81
C PRO A 96 51.75 3.07 -1.18
N TYR A 97 51.39 4.33 -1.40
CA TYR A 97 50.01 4.78 -1.18
C TYR A 97 49.15 4.05 -2.21
N GLN A 98 48.59 2.89 -1.84
CA GLN A 98 47.43 2.36 -2.56
C GLN A 98 46.29 3.35 -2.33
N SER A 99 46.05 4.24 -3.29
CA SER A 99 44.87 5.08 -3.29
C SER A 99 43.67 4.21 -3.66
N PHE A 100 42.92 3.76 -2.67
CA PHE A 100 41.59 3.21 -2.92
C PHE A 100 40.65 4.37 -3.22
N ASP A 101 40.02 4.36 -4.40
CA ASP A 101 39.04 5.38 -4.81
C ASP A 101 37.71 5.14 -4.11
N THR A 102 37.66 5.41 -2.80
CA THR A 102 36.43 5.36 -2.00
C THR A 102 35.51 6.54 -2.29
N LEU A 103 36.07 7.63 -2.81
CA LEU A 103 35.34 8.87 -3.05
C LEU A 103 34.34 8.72 -4.19
N ARG A 104 34.67 7.99 -5.25
CA ARG A 104 33.77 7.76 -6.37
C ARG A 104 32.46 7.10 -5.95
N GLN A 105 32.53 6.01 -5.18
CA GLN A 105 31.35 5.29 -4.71
C GLN A 105 30.49 6.18 -3.80
N PHE A 106 31.13 6.93 -2.91
CA PHE A 106 30.46 7.90 -2.06
C PHE A 106 29.69 8.95 -2.88
N LEU A 107 30.34 9.59 -3.85
CA LEU A 107 29.71 10.64 -4.66
C LEU A 107 28.54 10.14 -5.52
N GLU A 108 28.59 8.91 -6.01
CA GLU A 108 27.53 8.34 -6.84
C GLU A 108 26.30 7.91 -6.03
N TYR A 109 26.53 7.44 -4.81
CA TYR A 109 25.50 6.82 -3.95
C TYR A 109 25.20 7.58 -2.66
N ASP A 110 25.68 8.81 -2.52
CA ASP A 110 25.40 9.66 -1.37
C ASP A 110 23.87 9.82 -1.17
N GLY A 111 23.41 9.67 0.07
CA GLY A 111 22.00 9.68 0.43
C GLY A 111 21.15 8.50 -0.07
N LYS A 112 21.70 7.53 -0.82
CA LYS A 112 20.97 6.36 -1.30
C LYS A 112 21.07 5.19 -0.32
N VAL A 113 19.94 4.84 0.30
CA VAL A 113 19.85 3.78 1.30
C VAL A 113 18.78 2.77 0.92
N LEU A 114 19.13 1.49 0.90
CA LEU A 114 18.15 0.43 0.71
C LEU A 114 17.54 0.05 2.05
N ARG A 115 16.21 0.11 2.15
CA ARG A 115 15.45 -0.22 3.36
C ARG A 115 14.65 -1.52 3.17
N PHE A 116 14.88 -2.47 4.06
CA PHE A 116 14.16 -3.74 4.14
C PHE A 116 13.42 -3.90 5.47
N PHE A 117 12.23 -4.47 5.43
CA PHE A 117 11.46 -4.88 6.59
C PHE A 117 11.73 -6.36 6.85
N CYS A 118 12.17 -6.66 8.06
CA CYS A 118 12.72 -7.95 8.41
C CYS A 118 12.04 -8.51 9.66
N LEU A 119 12.03 -9.83 9.77
CA LEU A 119 11.55 -10.54 10.94
C LEU A 119 12.69 -11.37 11.53
N TRP A 120 12.96 -11.18 12.81
CA TRP A 120 13.76 -12.12 13.57
C TRP A 120 12.83 -12.99 14.43
N ASP A 121 12.79 -14.28 14.10
CA ASP A 121 12.05 -15.28 14.85
C ASP A 121 12.98 -15.94 15.88
N ASP A 122 12.74 -15.66 17.16
CA ASP A 122 13.41 -16.31 18.29
C ASP A 122 12.48 -17.27 19.06
N SER A 123 11.30 -17.60 18.52
CA SER A 123 10.26 -18.39 19.22
C SER A 123 10.69 -19.78 19.70
N ALA A 124 11.80 -20.31 19.16
CA ALA A 124 12.41 -21.56 19.62
C ALA A 124 13.10 -21.42 20.99
N SER A 125 13.42 -20.20 21.42
CA SER A 125 14.01 -19.90 22.73
C SER A 125 12.92 -19.86 23.82
N LEU A 126 13.27 -20.24 25.05
CA LEU A 126 12.34 -20.33 26.20
C LEU A 126 11.57 -19.03 26.48
N PHE A 127 12.17 -17.89 26.18
CA PHE A 127 11.60 -16.54 26.33
C PHE A 127 11.71 -15.73 25.04
N GLY A 128 11.76 -16.43 23.90
CA GLY A 128 11.95 -15.80 22.62
C GLY A 128 10.63 -15.30 22.03
N ASP A 129 10.70 -14.14 21.38
CA ASP A 129 9.58 -13.51 20.70
C ASP A 129 9.96 -13.26 19.23
N HIS A 130 8.95 -13.09 18.37
CA HIS A 130 9.15 -12.54 17.04
C HIS A 130 9.39 -11.02 17.11
N ARG A 131 10.47 -10.54 16.49
CA ARG A 131 10.85 -9.13 16.48
C ARG A 131 10.82 -8.58 15.06
N GLU A 132 10.09 -7.49 14.88
CA GLU A 132 10.11 -6.73 13.63
C GLU A 132 11.35 -5.82 13.62
N LEU A 133 12.15 -5.93 12.57
CA LEU A 133 13.40 -5.19 12.38
C LEU A 133 13.35 -4.42 11.06
N ILE A 134 14.06 -3.30 11.00
CA ILE A 134 14.29 -2.51 9.79
C ILE A 134 15.79 -2.57 9.49
N LEU A 135 16.14 -3.08 8.31
CA LEU A 135 17.51 -3.10 7.83
C LEU A 135 17.73 -1.95 6.84
N HIS A 136 18.78 -1.17 7.08
CA HIS A 136 19.28 -0.14 6.18
C HIS A 136 20.63 -0.57 5.60
N TYR A 137 20.71 -0.67 4.28
CA TYR A 137 21.95 -0.90 3.54
C TYR A 137 22.37 0.39 2.85
N PHE A 138 23.54 0.92 3.20
CA PHE A 138 24.08 2.16 2.65
C PHE A 138 24.94 1.85 1.42
N LEU A 139 24.49 2.30 0.25
CA LEU A 139 25.18 2.05 -1.02
C LEU A 139 26.52 2.80 -1.15
N SER A 140 26.71 3.88 -0.37
CA SER A 140 27.93 4.68 -0.38
C SER A 140 29.16 3.90 0.11
N ASP A 141 28.99 3.03 1.12
CA ASP A 141 30.09 2.39 1.85
C ASP A 141 29.90 0.88 2.06
N ASP A 142 28.82 0.30 1.53
CA ASP A 142 28.41 -1.11 1.72
C ASP A 142 28.29 -1.49 3.20
N THR A 143 27.68 -0.61 4.00
CA THR A 143 27.46 -0.82 5.44
C THR A 143 25.99 -1.10 5.74
N ILE A 144 25.75 -1.87 6.80
CA ILE A 144 24.41 -2.27 7.25
C ILE A 144 24.16 -1.72 8.65
N GLU A 145 22.98 -1.13 8.85
CA GLU A 145 22.43 -0.75 10.14
C GLU A 145 21.10 -1.48 10.33
N ILE A 146 20.83 -2.02 11.53
CA ILE A 146 19.57 -2.70 11.82
C ILE A 146 18.93 -2.03 13.03
N LYS A 147 17.66 -1.65 12.87
CA LYS A 147 16.84 -1.04 13.91
C LYS A 147 15.69 -1.96 14.30
N GLU A 148 15.35 -2.01 15.56
CA GLU A 148 14.18 -2.71 16.07
C GLU A 148 12.94 -1.80 15.97
N LEU A 149 11.84 -2.33 15.42
CA LEU A 149 10.57 -1.64 15.32
C LEU A 149 9.78 -1.88 16.61
N LEU A 150 9.85 -0.92 17.53
CA LEU A 150 9.15 -0.97 18.81
C LEU A 150 7.69 -0.53 18.64
N HIS A 151 6.77 -1.42 19.02
CA HIS A 151 5.35 -1.10 19.08
C HIS A 151 5.03 -0.37 20.39
N HIS A 152 3.96 0.44 20.36
CA HIS A 152 3.44 1.07 21.58
C HIS A 152 3.08 -0.02 22.60
N ASN A 153 3.44 0.21 23.87
CA ASN A 153 3.25 -0.74 24.97
C ASN A 153 3.98 -2.09 24.81
N SER A 154 5.09 -2.14 24.05
CA SER A 154 5.90 -3.37 23.88
C SER A 154 6.64 -3.82 25.16
N GLY A 155 6.77 -2.97 26.18
CA GLY A 155 7.48 -3.30 27.42
C GLY A 155 9.01 -3.40 27.30
N ARG A 156 9.57 -3.05 26.14
CA ARG A 156 11.03 -3.02 25.88
C ARG A 156 11.58 -1.62 26.03
N ASP A 157 12.86 -1.53 26.37
CA ASP A 157 13.59 -0.27 26.49
C ASP A 157 13.65 0.46 25.14
N ALA A 158 13.72 1.78 25.18
CA ALA A 158 13.59 2.67 24.02
C ALA A 158 14.80 2.64 23.06
N MET A 159 15.78 1.76 23.30
CA MET A 159 16.94 1.59 22.43
C MET A 159 16.54 0.86 21.15
N SER A 160 16.34 1.63 20.08
CA SER A 160 15.89 1.12 18.79
C SER A 160 17.01 0.54 17.91
N VAL A 161 18.29 0.67 18.29
CA VAL A 161 19.40 0.15 17.47
C VAL A 161 19.70 -1.29 17.84
N PHE A 162 19.41 -2.21 16.92
CA PHE A 162 19.72 -3.63 17.05
C PHE A 162 21.16 -3.95 16.60
N LEU A 163 21.62 -3.32 15.52
CA LEU A 163 22.99 -3.39 15.03
C LEU A 163 23.46 -2.01 14.59
N ARG A 164 24.58 -1.54 15.14
CA ARG A 164 25.22 -0.28 14.73
C ARG A 164 25.77 -0.41 13.31
N ARG A 165 25.66 0.68 12.53
CA ARG A 165 26.20 0.79 11.16
C ARG A 165 27.63 0.25 11.07
N SER A 166 27.79 -0.85 10.35
CA SER A 166 29.07 -1.53 10.14
C SER A 166 28.99 -2.45 8.92
N LYS A 167 30.13 -2.91 8.39
CA LYS A 167 30.12 -3.94 7.33
C LYS A 167 29.77 -5.28 7.96
N LEU A 168 28.69 -5.90 7.50
CA LEU A 168 28.20 -7.16 8.06
C LEU A 168 28.88 -8.36 7.35
N PRO A 169 29.60 -9.23 8.07
CA PRO A 169 30.20 -10.41 7.47
C PRO A 169 29.15 -11.48 7.15
N LYS A 170 29.34 -12.21 6.03
CA LYS A 170 28.43 -13.28 5.60
C LYS A 170 28.51 -14.51 6.50
N TYR A 171 29.73 -14.88 6.85
CA TYR A 171 30.01 -16.04 7.70
C TYR A 171 30.03 -15.59 9.16
N GLY A 172 29.37 -16.39 10.02
CA GLY A 172 29.14 -16.13 11.45
C GLY A 172 30.43 -15.89 12.22
N PRO A 173 30.34 -15.53 13.53
CA PRO A 173 31.40 -14.85 14.25
C PRO A 173 32.73 -15.56 14.02
N PRO A 174 33.63 -14.99 13.21
CA PRO A 174 35.01 -15.41 13.25
C PRO A 174 35.40 -15.29 14.72
N GLY A 175 36.01 -16.32 15.30
CA GLY A 175 36.37 -16.31 16.72
C GLY A 175 37.12 -15.02 17.11
N VAL A 176 37.25 -14.77 18.42
CA VAL A 176 37.91 -13.56 18.93
C VAL A 176 39.23 -13.33 18.19
N TYR A 177 39.26 -12.28 17.37
CA TYR A 177 40.45 -11.91 16.63
C TYR A 177 41.52 -11.43 17.60
N GLN A 178 42.76 -11.83 17.35
CA GLN A 178 43.88 -11.26 18.08
C GLN A 178 43.98 -9.76 17.76
N PRO A 179 44.33 -8.90 18.73
CA PRO A 179 44.59 -7.49 18.47
C PRO A 179 45.54 -7.29 17.28
N GLY A 180 45.12 -6.51 16.27
CA GLY A 180 45.89 -6.26 15.04
C GLY A 180 45.63 -7.22 13.87
N GLN A 181 44.81 -8.26 14.04
CA GLN A 181 44.50 -9.23 12.99
C GLN A 181 43.50 -8.70 11.93
N LEU A 182 42.64 -7.74 12.30
CA LEU A 182 41.63 -7.12 11.42
C LEU A 182 42.03 -5.76 10.85
N THR A 183 43.20 -5.24 11.22
CA THR A 183 43.62 -3.91 10.76
C THR A 183 44.17 -3.98 9.34
N GLU A 184 43.79 -3.01 8.49
CA GLU A 184 44.31 -2.88 7.12
C GLU A 184 45.84 -2.78 7.04
N ARG A 185 46.47 -2.40 8.15
CA ARG A 185 47.92 -2.27 8.32
C ARG A 185 48.34 -3.05 9.56
N ALA A 186 48.92 -4.22 9.37
CA ALA A 186 49.56 -4.94 10.46
C ALA A 186 50.89 -4.24 10.82
N VAL A 187 51.17 -4.09 12.12
CA VAL A 187 52.47 -3.60 12.59
C VAL A 187 53.41 -4.80 12.67
N LEU A 188 54.49 -4.77 11.89
CA LEU A 188 55.52 -5.80 11.86
C LEU A 188 56.41 -5.71 13.11
N ASN A 189 56.89 -4.51 13.47
CA ASN A 189 57.73 -4.26 14.64
C ASN A 189 57.43 -2.90 15.28
N VAL A 190 57.56 -2.81 16.59
CA VAL A 190 57.55 -1.55 17.36
C VAL A 190 58.96 -1.34 17.91
N TYR A 191 59.58 -0.22 17.56
CA TYR A 191 60.88 0.19 18.08
C TYR A 191 60.68 1.34 19.05
N GLY A 192 61.13 1.16 20.28
CA GLY A 192 61.26 2.21 21.28
C GLY A 192 62.57 1.96 22.02
N ASP A 193 63.50 2.92 21.92
CA ASP A 193 64.76 2.86 22.66
C ASP A 193 64.60 3.66 23.96
N LEU A 194 65.04 3.11 25.09
CA LEU A 194 65.03 3.78 26.41
C LEU A 194 66.26 4.71 26.53
N GLY A 195 66.41 5.65 25.58
CA GLY A 195 67.44 6.68 25.62
C GLY A 195 66.90 7.98 26.20
N ASP A 196 67.62 8.59 27.15
CA ASP A 196 67.26 9.80 27.90
C ASP A 196 67.08 11.09 27.06
N GLN A 197 67.15 11.02 25.72
CA GLN A 197 66.94 12.18 24.85
C GLN A 197 66.03 11.80 23.66
N GLN A 198 64.74 12.11 23.85
CA GLN A 198 63.61 11.96 22.93
C GLN A 198 63.20 10.49 22.61
N PRO A 199 62.01 10.04 23.07
CA PRO A 199 61.49 8.74 22.69
C PRO A 199 61.14 8.72 21.20
N VAL A 200 61.98 8.08 20.39
CA VAL A 200 61.63 7.77 18.99
C VAL A 200 60.79 6.50 18.99
N ASN A 201 59.49 6.64 19.23
CA ASN A 201 58.52 5.56 19.08
C ASN A 201 58.19 5.38 17.59
N GLY A 202 58.90 4.47 16.92
CA GLY A 202 58.67 4.11 15.53
C GLY A 202 57.96 2.76 15.42
N TYR A 203 56.96 2.65 14.55
CA TYR A 203 56.37 1.37 14.19
C TYR A 203 56.61 1.07 12.71
N LEU A 204 57.06 -0.15 12.41
CA LEU A 204 57.23 -0.66 11.06
C LEU A 204 55.96 -1.41 10.66
N LEU A 205 55.35 -1.02 9.54
CA LEU A 205 54.16 -1.68 9.00
C LEU A 205 54.56 -2.85 8.09
N ASP A 206 53.78 -3.93 8.11
CA ASP A 206 53.95 -5.05 7.20
C ASP A 206 53.59 -4.65 5.76
N LYS A 207 54.59 -4.69 4.87
CA LYS A 207 54.43 -4.38 3.44
C LYS A 207 53.72 -5.51 2.69
N HIS A 208 53.80 -6.75 3.17
CA HIS A 208 53.33 -7.92 2.46
C HIS A 208 51.91 -8.36 2.86
N GLN A 209 51.31 -7.72 3.87
CA GLN A 209 49.95 -8.00 4.37
C GLN A 209 49.69 -9.51 4.57
N LEU A 210 50.68 -10.25 5.07
CA LEU A 210 50.68 -11.72 5.08
C LEU A 210 49.61 -12.33 6.02
N GLY A 211 49.03 -11.51 6.90
CA GLY A 211 47.99 -11.90 7.85
C GLY A 211 46.57 -11.44 7.51
N LYS A 212 46.33 -10.86 6.32
CA LYS A 212 44.99 -10.36 5.96
C LYS A 212 44.06 -11.56 5.71
N GLN A 213 43.11 -11.77 6.62
CA GLN A 213 42.04 -12.73 6.40
C GLN A 213 41.00 -12.11 5.47
N ASP A 214 40.72 -12.79 4.35
CA ASP A 214 39.68 -12.38 3.41
C ASP A 214 38.31 -12.65 4.02
N GLN A 215 37.73 -11.62 4.63
CA GLN A 215 36.37 -11.67 5.16
C GLN A 215 35.38 -11.20 4.09
N GLU A 216 34.44 -12.06 3.71
CA GLU A 216 33.36 -11.69 2.80
C GLU A 216 32.25 -10.94 3.54
N PHE A 217 31.90 -9.77 3.02
CA PHE A 217 30.80 -8.94 3.52
C PHE A 217 29.57 -9.06 2.63
N TYR A 218 28.39 -8.86 3.22
CA TYR A 218 27.14 -8.77 2.47
C TYR A 218 27.18 -7.62 1.47
N LYS A 219 26.77 -7.91 0.24
CA LYS A 219 26.57 -6.91 -0.81
C LYS A 219 25.09 -6.75 -1.09
N ASP A 220 24.73 -5.71 -1.83
CA ASP A 220 23.36 -5.48 -2.28
C ASP A 220 22.81 -6.64 -3.14
N SER A 221 23.67 -7.35 -3.87
CA SER A 221 23.29 -8.55 -4.62
C SER A 221 22.79 -9.72 -3.77
N ASP A 222 23.18 -9.77 -2.49
CA ASP A 222 22.82 -10.87 -1.58
C ASP A 222 21.50 -10.61 -0.84
N LEU A 223 20.94 -9.41 -0.96
CA LEU A 223 19.73 -8.98 -0.25
C LEU A 223 18.53 -9.08 -1.19
N SER A 224 17.73 -10.14 -1.03
CA SER A 224 16.46 -10.31 -1.74
C SER A 224 15.31 -10.59 -0.78
N VAL A 225 14.10 -10.15 -1.14
CA VAL A 225 12.90 -10.46 -0.35
C VAL A 225 12.69 -11.98 -0.28
N GLY A 226 12.50 -12.51 0.92
CA GLY A 226 12.45 -13.94 1.23
C GLY A 226 13.79 -14.58 1.61
N ALA A 227 14.91 -13.88 1.46
CA ALA A 227 16.21 -14.39 1.89
C ALA A 227 16.40 -14.25 3.42
N THR A 228 17.14 -15.19 4.01
CA THR A 228 17.57 -15.13 5.40
C THR A 228 19.01 -14.66 5.50
N ILE A 229 19.25 -13.55 6.18
CA ILE A 229 20.59 -13.04 6.47
C ILE A 229 21.07 -13.51 7.84
N ASN A 230 22.38 -13.68 7.99
CA ASN A 230 22.99 -14.05 9.25
C ASN A 230 23.60 -12.82 9.92
N VAL A 231 23.00 -12.35 11.01
CA VAL A 231 23.47 -11.21 11.80
C VAL A 231 24.15 -11.75 13.05
N TRP A 232 25.46 -12.00 12.97
CA TRP A 232 26.28 -12.50 14.09
C TRP A 232 25.71 -13.75 14.78
N GLY A 233 25.16 -14.68 14.00
CA GLY A 233 24.53 -15.92 14.48
C GLY A 233 23.01 -15.88 14.55
N ARG A 234 22.39 -14.70 14.41
CA ARG A 234 20.92 -14.54 14.38
C ARG A 234 20.42 -14.57 12.93
N LYS A 235 19.52 -15.51 12.62
CA LYS A 235 18.91 -15.61 11.30
C LYS A 235 17.74 -14.62 11.19
N VAL A 236 17.90 -13.60 10.36
CA VAL A 236 16.89 -12.57 10.13
C VAL A 236 16.31 -12.76 8.74
N LEU A 237 14.98 -12.87 8.64
CA LEU A 237 14.26 -13.04 7.37
C LEU A 237 13.91 -11.67 6.78
N LEU A 238 14.22 -11.44 5.50
CA LEU A 238 13.77 -10.25 4.77
C LEU A 238 12.33 -10.49 4.26
N CYS A 239 11.36 -9.71 4.71
CA CYS A 239 9.93 -9.93 4.43
C CYS A 239 9.36 -8.97 3.40
N ASP A 240 9.78 -7.70 3.42
CA ASP A 240 9.37 -6.69 2.45
C ASP A 240 10.49 -5.65 2.27
N CYS A 241 10.34 -4.79 1.27
CA CYS A 241 11.30 -3.76 0.93
C CYS A 241 10.60 -2.47 0.46
N ASP A 242 11.29 -1.34 0.64
CA ASP A 242 10.75 -0.02 0.34
C ASP A 242 10.58 0.24 -1.16
N GLU A 243 9.72 1.19 -1.54
CA GLU A 243 9.48 1.50 -2.96
C GLU A 243 10.77 1.91 -3.70
N TYR A 244 11.62 2.69 -3.03
CA TYR A 244 12.94 3.04 -3.56
C TYR A 244 13.78 1.80 -3.86
N THR A 245 13.81 0.83 -2.94
CA THR A 245 14.59 -0.40 -3.15
C THR A 245 14.05 -1.21 -4.32
N LYS A 246 12.73 -1.33 -4.46
CA LYS A 246 12.10 -2.00 -5.60
C LYS A 246 12.55 -1.37 -6.92
N SER A 247 12.54 -0.03 -7.00
CA SER A 247 13.03 0.68 -8.18
C SER A 247 14.53 0.47 -8.45
N TYR A 248 15.35 0.44 -7.40
CA TYR A 248 16.79 0.19 -7.50
C TYR A 248 17.10 -1.21 -8.05
N TYR A 249 16.48 -2.25 -7.49
CA TYR A 249 16.66 -3.63 -7.95
C TYR A 249 16.10 -3.85 -9.36
N LYS A 250 15.01 -3.15 -9.71
CA LYS A 250 14.49 -3.14 -11.08
C LYS A 250 15.48 -2.51 -12.07
N ALA A 251 16.10 -1.38 -11.72
CA ALA A 251 17.05 -0.68 -12.58
C ALA A 251 18.40 -1.41 -12.73
N LYS A 252 18.94 -1.95 -11.62
CA LYS A 252 20.27 -2.58 -11.60
C LYS A 252 20.26 -4.06 -11.99
N TYR A 253 19.26 -4.81 -11.52
CA TYR A 253 19.20 -6.28 -11.67
C TYR A 253 18.02 -6.76 -12.54
N GLY A 254 17.11 -5.88 -12.95
CA GLY A 254 15.93 -6.26 -13.74
C GLY A 254 14.90 -7.08 -12.96
N ILE A 255 14.92 -7.04 -11.61
CA ILE A 255 14.00 -7.81 -10.76
C ILE A 255 12.68 -7.05 -10.64
N GLU A 256 11.58 -7.63 -11.10
CA GLU A 256 10.24 -7.04 -11.00
C GLU A 256 9.35 -7.68 -9.93
N ASN A 257 9.65 -8.92 -9.54
CA ASN A 257 8.81 -9.67 -8.60
C ASN A 257 9.35 -9.57 -7.16
N PHE A 258 8.58 -8.91 -6.29
CA PHE A 258 8.87 -8.78 -4.86
C PHE A 258 7.68 -9.33 -4.05
N PRO A 259 7.68 -10.63 -3.71
CA PRO A 259 6.61 -11.23 -2.92
C PRO A 259 6.69 -10.71 -1.49
N SER A 260 5.76 -9.84 -1.08
CA SER A 260 5.70 -9.38 0.32
C SER A 260 5.18 -10.50 1.22
N ILE A 261 5.93 -10.81 2.27
CA ILE A 261 5.55 -11.83 3.24
C ILE A 261 4.81 -11.14 4.39
N SER A 262 3.49 -11.37 4.49
CA SER A 262 2.71 -10.86 5.62
C SER A 262 3.03 -11.66 6.88
N ILE A 263 3.65 -10.98 7.86
CA ILE A 263 4.10 -11.56 9.13
C ILE A 263 2.93 -11.74 10.12
N LYS A 264 1.86 -10.96 9.98
CA LYS A 264 0.78 -10.92 10.99
C LYS A 264 -0.21 -12.05 10.76
N ALA A 265 -0.38 -12.89 11.77
CA ALA A 265 -1.50 -13.83 11.82
C ALA A 265 -2.82 -13.04 11.77
N PRO A 266 -3.85 -13.54 11.06
CA PRO A 266 -5.16 -12.89 11.07
C PRO A 266 -5.68 -12.83 12.51
N PRO A 267 -6.30 -11.71 12.92
CA PRO A 267 -6.87 -11.62 14.26
C PRO A 267 -7.91 -12.74 14.44
N PRO A 268 -8.03 -13.30 15.67
CA PRO A 268 -9.03 -14.32 15.92
C PRO A 268 -10.44 -13.77 15.61
N PRO A 269 -11.35 -14.62 15.11
CA PRO A 269 -12.72 -14.19 14.81
C PRO A 269 -13.38 -13.67 16.08
N LYS A 270 -13.98 -12.48 16.01
CA LYS A 270 -14.77 -11.93 17.11
C LYS A 270 -16.02 -12.79 17.28
N ILE A 271 -16.24 -13.30 18.48
CA ILE A 271 -17.44 -14.08 18.80
C ILE A 271 -18.62 -13.11 18.95
N ASP A 272 -19.56 -13.15 18.01
CA ASP A 272 -20.76 -12.33 18.06
C ASP A 272 -21.69 -12.83 19.15
N ARG A 273 -21.86 -12.00 20.19
CA ARG A 273 -22.80 -12.29 21.29
C ARG A 273 -24.23 -11.98 20.82
N LYS A 274 -25.03 -13.03 20.61
CA LYS A 274 -26.45 -12.89 20.30
C LYS A 274 -27.25 -12.52 21.55
N PHE A 275 -28.31 -11.75 21.37
CA PHE A 275 -29.23 -11.45 22.47
C PHE A 275 -30.00 -12.72 22.90
N PRO A 276 -30.29 -12.86 24.20
CA PRO A 276 -31.13 -13.94 24.68
C PRO A 276 -32.55 -13.80 24.08
N PRO A 277 -33.29 -14.93 23.95
CA PRO A 277 -34.67 -14.87 23.51
C PRO A 277 -35.52 -14.05 24.48
N TYR A 278 -36.55 -13.40 23.95
CA TYR A 278 -37.53 -12.66 24.74
C TYR A 278 -38.19 -13.57 25.78
N ASN A 279 -38.45 -13.06 26.99
CA ASN A 279 -38.94 -13.85 28.13
C ASN A 279 -40.46 -13.83 28.32
N GLY A 280 -41.21 -13.09 27.48
CA GLY A 280 -42.67 -13.01 27.55
C GLY A 280 -43.23 -11.91 28.47
N PHE A 281 -42.40 -11.15 29.18
CA PHE A 281 -42.83 -10.07 30.06
C PHE A 281 -42.60 -8.68 29.44
N GLY A 282 -43.52 -7.74 29.68
CA GLY A 282 -43.42 -6.38 29.13
C GLY A 282 -43.55 -6.34 27.59
N SER A 283 -42.87 -5.40 26.94
CA SER A 283 -42.72 -5.41 25.48
C SER A 283 -41.33 -5.92 25.06
N GLU A 284 -41.22 -6.42 23.83
CA GLU A 284 -39.95 -6.91 23.28
C GLU A 284 -38.91 -5.79 23.22
N GLU A 285 -39.34 -4.58 22.84
CA GLU A 285 -38.45 -3.42 22.75
C GLU A 285 -37.93 -2.96 24.12
N ASP A 286 -38.73 -3.14 25.18
CA ASP A 286 -38.36 -2.77 26.54
C ASP A 286 -37.44 -3.81 27.17
N SER A 287 -37.73 -5.11 26.99
CA SER A 287 -36.88 -6.20 27.47
C SER A 287 -35.51 -6.22 26.79
N LEU A 288 -35.44 -5.82 25.51
CA LEU A 288 -34.17 -5.66 24.81
C LEU A 288 -33.28 -4.60 25.46
N ARG A 289 -33.86 -3.52 26.02
CA ARG A 289 -33.08 -2.46 26.69
C ARG A 289 -32.38 -2.96 27.94
N THR A 290 -33.01 -3.87 28.68
CA THR A 290 -32.39 -4.55 29.83
C THR A 290 -31.20 -5.42 29.42
N CYS A 291 -31.20 -5.97 28.21
CA CYS A 291 -30.07 -6.75 27.69
C CYS A 291 -28.92 -5.89 27.16
N ILE A 292 -29.19 -4.64 26.77
CA ILE A 292 -28.19 -3.72 26.21
C ILE A 292 -27.31 -3.10 27.30
N GLY A 293 -27.87 -2.80 28.47
CA GLY A 293 -27.14 -2.12 29.54
C GLY A 293 -27.62 -2.51 30.93
N LEU A 294 -26.74 -2.40 31.91
CA LEU A 294 -27.03 -2.73 33.32
C LEU A 294 -28.15 -1.85 33.90
N VAL A 295 -28.17 -0.57 33.53
CA VAL A 295 -29.24 0.37 33.91
C VAL A 295 -30.23 0.45 32.75
N PRO A 296 -31.46 -0.07 32.90
CA PRO A 296 -32.44 -0.05 31.83
C PRO A 296 -32.83 1.39 31.48
N THR A 297 -32.64 1.75 30.22
CA THR A 297 -33.16 3.01 29.68
C THR A 297 -34.49 2.76 28.98
N PRO A 298 -35.49 3.64 29.11
CA PRO A 298 -36.77 3.47 28.45
C PRO A 298 -36.61 3.43 26.93
N HIS A 299 -37.40 2.59 26.26
CA HIS A 299 -37.44 2.55 24.81
C HIS A 299 -37.92 3.90 24.26
N ARG A 300 -37.19 4.46 23.29
CA ARG A 300 -37.57 5.72 22.63
C ARG A 300 -38.40 5.40 21.39
N LYS A 301 -39.61 5.96 21.31
CA LYS A 301 -40.47 5.89 20.13
C LYS A 301 -39.92 6.78 19.01
N ASN A 302 -40.31 6.50 17.77
CA ASN A 302 -39.91 7.29 16.60
C ASN A 302 -40.68 8.63 16.56
N PHE A 303 -40.26 9.59 17.39
CA PHE A 303 -40.91 10.90 17.51
C PHE A 303 -41.00 11.67 16.18
N LYS A 304 -40.00 11.53 15.30
CA LYS A 304 -40.02 12.16 13.97
C LYS A 304 -41.21 11.67 13.14
N LYS A 305 -41.37 10.35 13.06
CA LYS A 305 -42.49 9.72 12.34
C LYS A 305 -43.82 10.11 12.97
N PHE A 306 -43.89 10.13 14.30
CA PHE A 306 -45.07 10.60 15.01
C PHE A 306 -45.41 12.04 14.61
N MET A 307 -44.46 12.98 14.59
CA MET A 307 -44.75 14.38 14.26
C MET A 307 -45.12 14.62 12.79
N GLU A 308 -44.52 13.89 11.85
CA GLU A 308 -44.78 14.04 10.41
C GLU A 308 -46.12 13.40 10.00
N GLU A 309 -46.43 12.24 10.57
CA GLU A 309 -47.58 11.42 10.20
C GLU A 309 -48.74 11.53 11.20
N ASP A 310 -48.67 12.44 12.19
CA ASP A 310 -49.82 12.78 13.04
C ASP A 310 -50.83 13.64 12.26
N SER A 311 -52.06 13.63 12.74
CA SER A 311 -53.18 14.33 12.10
C SER A 311 -52.99 15.84 12.24
N TYR A 312 -52.83 16.57 11.11
CA TYR A 312 -52.70 18.02 11.13
C TYR A 312 -53.88 18.70 10.42
N GLY A 313 -54.63 19.51 11.18
CA GLY A 313 -55.81 20.22 10.67
C GLY A 313 -56.91 19.27 10.20
N TYR A 314 -57.31 19.38 8.94
CA TYR A 314 -58.35 18.54 8.32
C TYR A 314 -57.81 17.26 7.67
N VAL A 315 -56.49 17.04 7.68
CA VAL A 315 -55.86 15.87 7.06
C VAL A 315 -55.61 14.82 8.12
N SER A 316 -56.43 13.77 8.13
CA SER A 316 -56.20 12.59 8.97
C SER A 316 -55.28 11.62 8.24
N ASN A 317 -54.06 11.41 8.75
CA ASN A 317 -53.10 10.42 8.23
C ASN A 317 -53.44 8.99 8.71
N ILE A 318 -54.69 8.59 8.45
CA ILE A 318 -55.25 7.31 8.86
C ILE A 318 -55.73 6.58 7.61
N LEU A 319 -55.20 5.38 7.39
CA LEU A 319 -55.62 4.55 6.28
C LEU A 319 -56.80 3.68 6.69
N ARG A 320 -57.98 3.92 6.12
CA ARG A 320 -59.22 3.18 6.39
C ARG A 320 -59.56 2.23 5.25
N TYR A 321 -59.88 0.99 5.61
CA TYR A 321 -60.28 -0.06 4.68
C TYR A 321 -61.60 -0.67 5.10
N PHE A 322 -62.49 -0.90 4.13
CA PHE A 322 -63.66 -1.74 4.31
C PHE A 322 -63.24 -3.20 4.16
N ALA A 323 -63.56 -4.02 5.13
CA ALA A 323 -63.14 -5.39 5.22
C ALA A 323 -64.31 -6.32 5.58
N LYS A 324 -64.22 -7.57 5.11
CA LYS A 324 -65.15 -8.65 5.43
C LYS A 324 -64.39 -9.77 6.12
N MET A 325 -64.93 -10.32 7.20
CA MET A 325 -64.28 -11.44 7.89
C MET A 325 -64.45 -12.72 7.08
N ILE A 326 -63.38 -13.51 6.93
CA ILE A 326 -63.42 -14.87 6.38
C ILE A 326 -63.62 -15.83 7.55
N THR A 327 -64.81 -16.42 7.64
CA THR A 327 -65.24 -17.28 8.73
C THR A 327 -66.28 -18.27 8.22
N ASP A 328 -66.26 -19.48 8.76
CA ASP A 328 -67.23 -20.54 8.43
C ASP A 328 -68.58 -20.34 9.14
N LYS A 329 -68.63 -19.46 10.15
CA LYS A 329 -69.84 -19.17 10.90
C LYS A 329 -70.78 -18.31 10.06
N CYS A 330 -71.91 -18.88 9.64
CA CYS A 330 -72.91 -18.21 8.82
C CYS A 330 -73.36 -16.83 9.36
N ALA A 331 -73.43 -16.65 10.68
CA ALA A 331 -73.82 -15.38 11.31
C ALA A 331 -72.77 -14.27 11.15
N ASP A 332 -71.49 -14.63 11.00
CA ASP A 332 -70.40 -13.66 10.90
C ASP A 332 -70.01 -13.36 9.45
N VAL A 333 -70.50 -14.16 8.49
CA VAL A 333 -70.18 -13.99 7.08
C VAL A 333 -70.55 -12.60 6.61
N ASP A 334 -71.75 -12.10 6.91
CA ASP A 334 -72.21 -10.83 6.33
C ASP A 334 -71.77 -9.57 7.10
N ARG A 335 -70.98 -9.74 8.16
CA ARG A 335 -70.48 -8.62 8.96
C ARG A 335 -69.40 -7.83 8.21
N LEU A 336 -69.60 -6.51 8.17
CA LEU A 336 -68.64 -5.58 7.58
C LEU A 336 -67.85 -4.87 8.69
N PHE A 337 -66.56 -4.67 8.42
CA PHE A 337 -65.63 -4.05 9.34
C PHE A 337 -64.89 -2.91 8.65
N VAL A 338 -64.52 -1.91 9.42
CA VAL A 338 -63.64 -0.82 9.02
C VAL A 338 -62.33 -0.98 9.76
N ILE A 339 -61.27 -1.28 9.01
CA ILE A 339 -59.91 -1.40 9.53
C ILE A 339 -59.23 -0.04 9.35
N SER A 340 -58.85 0.59 10.46
CA SER A 340 -58.12 1.86 10.47
C SER A 340 -56.66 1.61 10.88
N TYR A 341 -55.72 1.97 10.01
CA TYR A 341 -54.29 1.92 10.25
C TYR A 341 -53.74 3.33 10.45
N PHE A 342 -53.08 3.55 11.59
CA PHE A 342 -52.53 4.86 11.97
C PHE A 342 -51.05 4.92 11.58
N LEU A 343 -50.72 5.83 10.67
CA LEU A 343 -49.36 5.97 10.14
C LEU A 343 -48.37 6.51 11.18
N SER A 344 -48.83 7.24 12.20
CA SER A 344 -47.98 7.80 13.25
C SER A 344 -47.27 6.75 14.11
N ASP A 345 -47.97 5.67 14.48
CA ASP A 345 -47.48 4.66 15.43
C ASP A 345 -47.48 3.21 14.89
N ASP A 346 -47.84 3.01 13.62
CA ASP A 346 -48.02 1.67 13.02
C ASP A 346 -49.00 0.79 13.81
N THR A 347 -50.10 1.40 14.27
CA THR A 347 -51.15 0.73 15.04
C THR A 347 -52.38 0.52 14.17
N LEU A 348 -53.17 -0.50 14.50
CA LEU A 348 -54.38 -0.86 13.79
C LEU A 348 -55.55 -0.96 14.77
N SER A 349 -56.72 -0.49 14.35
CA SER A 349 -57.99 -0.68 15.04
C SER A 349 -59.03 -1.23 14.08
N VAL A 350 -59.92 -2.08 14.58
CA VAL A 350 -61.02 -2.66 13.80
C VAL A 350 -62.34 -2.20 14.42
N PHE A 351 -63.19 -1.58 13.61
CA PHE A 351 -64.48 -1.06 14.03
C PHE A 351 -65.59 -1.70 13.18
N GLU A 352 -66.65 -2.16 13.82
CA GLU A 352 -67.84 -2.70 13.17
C GLU A 352 -68.93 -1.60 13.14
N PRO A 353 -69.35 -1.14 11.96
CA PRO A 353 -70.50 -0.24 11.83
C PRO A 353 -71.78 -0.86 12.39
N ILE A 354 -72.62 -0.04 13.02
CA ILE A 354 -73.89 -0.49 13.58
C ILE A 354 -74.93 -0.57 12.45
N GLU A 355 -75.40 -1.78 12.16
CA GLU A 355 -76.48 -2.01 11.20
C GLU A 355 -77.81 -2.28 11.92
N ARG A 356 -78.85 -1.52 11.57
CA ARG A 356 -80.18 -1.71 12.14
C ARG A 356 -80.71 -3.10 11.77
N ASN A 357 -81.35 -3.76 12.73
CA ASN A 357 -81.96 -5.10 12.58
C ASN A 357 -80.97 -6.25 12.29
N SER A 358 -79.65 -6.04 12.45
CA SER A 358 -78.65 -7.10 12.28
C SER A 358 -78.54 -8.06 13.47
N GLY A 359 -79.05 -7.65 14.64
CA GLY A 359 -78.87 -8.40 15.89
C GLY A 359 -77.50 -8.23 16.55
N ASN A 360 -76.58 -7.49 15.92
CA ASN A 360 -75.24 -7.23 16.45
C ASN A 360 -75.18 -5.81 17.04
N ALA A 361 -74.55 -5.68 18.22
CA ALA A 361 -74.40 -4.38 18.88
C ALA A 361 -73.44 -3.43 18.13
N GLY A 362 -72.58 -3.96 17.26
CA GLY A 362 -71.51 -3.23 16.58
C GLY A 362 -70.49 -2.62 17.55
N GLY A 363 -69.61 -1.77 17.03
CA GLY A 363 -68.64 -1.02 17.83
C GLY A 363 -67.19 -1.46 17.62
N MET A 364 -66.32 -1.18 18.59
CA MET A 364 -64.89 -1.52 18.47
C MET A 364 -64.66 -3.02 18.63
N PHE A 365 -64.30 -3.68 17.52
CA PHE A 365 -63.89 -5.08 17.49
C PHE A 365 -62.46 -5.26 17.99
N LEU A 366 -61.54 -4.38 17.59
CA LEU A 366 -60.17 -4.33 18.08
C LEU A 366 -59.80 -2.88 18.43
N LYS A 367 -59.44 -2.65 19.70
CA LYS A 367 -58.86 -1.37 20.15
C LYS A 367 -57.51 -1.14 19.47
N ARG A 368 -57.14 0.13 19.25
CA ARG A 368 -55.89 0.53 18.62
C ARG A 368 -54.68 -0.14 19.29
N ILE A 369 -54.02 -1.05 18.56
CA ILE A 369 -52.83 -1.79 19.02
C ILE A 369 -51.93 -2.15 17.82
N ARG A 370 -50.65 -2.41 18.07
CA ARG A 370 -49.75 -2.97 17.04
C ARG A 370 -50.03 -4.47 16.91
N VAL A 371 -50.22 -4.94 15.69
CA VAL A 371 -50.57 -6.34 15.40
C VAL A 371 -49.36 -7.06 14.79
N LYS A 372 -48.99 -8.20 15.38
CA LYS A 372 -47.87 -9.03 14.91
C LYS A 372 -48.28 -9.85 13.69
N LYS A 373 -47.32 -10.15 12.82
CA LYS A 373 -47.54 -11.07 11.71
C LYS A 373 -47.81 -12.49 12.20
N PRO A 374 -48.65 -13.26 11.49
CA PRO A 374 -48.93 -14.64 11.84
C PRO A 374 -47.71 -15.55 11.57
N GLY A 375 -47.57 -16.62 12.35
CA GLY A 375 -46.55 -17.65 12.13
C GLY A 375 -45.17 -17.34 12.69
N GLN A 376 -45.02 -16.28 13.48
CA GLN A 376 -43.77 -15.97 14.19
C GLN A 376 -43.73 -16.66 15.55
N GLU A 377 -42.61 -17.32 15.87
CA GLU A 377 -42.37 -17.80 17.23
C GLU A 377 -42.21 -16.62 18.18
N ILE A 378 -42.81 -16.72 19.36
CA ILE A 378 -42.89 -15.64 20.34
C ILE A 378 -41.54 -15.44 21.07
N PHE A 379 -40.74 -16.51 21.19
CA PHE A 379 -39.51 -16.54 21.97
C PHE A 379 -38.26 -16.52 21.08
N LYS A 380 -38.12 -15.48 20.27
CA LYS A 380 -36.94 -15.26 19.41
C LYS A 380 -35.99 -14.24 20.02
N SER A 381 -34.72 -14.30 19.58
CA SER A 381 -33.70 -13.29 19.88
C SER A 381 -33.94 -11.98 19.12
N GLU A 382 -34.65 -12.05 18.00
CA GLU A 382 -34.97 -10.94 17.12
C GLU A 382 -36.36 -10.38 17.45
N LEU A 383 -36.58 -9.11 17.11
CA LEU A 383 -37.87 -8.46 17.31
C LEU A 383 -38.93 -9.03 16.35
N SER A 384 -40.16 -9.17 16.84
CA SER A 384 -41.30 -9.59 16.03
C SER A 384 -41.56 -8.58 14.90
N GLU A 385 -42.01 -9.09 13.75
CA GLU A 385 -42.48 -8.23 12.68
C GLU A 385 -43.94 -7.90 12.87
N TYR A 386 -44.26 -6.63 12.68
CA TYR A 386 -45.61 -6.10 12.74
C TYR A 386 -46.16 -5.91 11.33
N ILE A 387 -47.48 -5.91 11.22
CA ILE A 387 -48.17 -5.59 9.97
C ILE A 387 -47.83 -4.14 9.59
N LYS A 388 -47.31 -3.96 8.38
CA LYS A 388 -46.95 -2.64 7.84
C LYS A 388 -48.05 -2.12 6.92
N ALA A 389 -48.11 -0.81 6.74
CA ALA A 389 -49.03 -0.18 5.78
C ALA A 389 -48.90 -0.76 4.37
N GLU A 390 -47.68 -1.09 3.94
CA GLU A 390 -47.34 -1.60 2.61
C GLU A 390 -48.03 -2.93 2.27
N GLU A 391 -48.38 -3.72 3.30
CA GLU A 391 -49.04 -5.03 3.17
C GLU A 391 -50.57 -4.90 3.14
N LEU A 392 -51.12 -3.70 3.37
CA LEU A 392 -52.55 -3.42 3.39
C LEU A 392 -52.99 -2.86 2.04
N TYR A 393 -53.65 -3.68 1.23
CA TYR A 393 -54.17 -3.29 -0.08
C TYR A 393 -55.52 -4.00 -0.36
N VAL A 394 -56.51 -3.30 -0.93
CA VAL A 394 -57.88 -3.74 -1.39
C VAL A 394 -58.03 -5.13 -2.09
N GLY A 395 -58.05 -6.22 -1.33
CA GLY A 395 -58.13 -7.59 -1.84
C GLY A 395 -57.14 -8.52 -1.14
N ALA A 396 -56.23 -7.94 -0.37
CA ALA A 396 -55.35 -8.67 0.54
C ALA A 396 -56.16 -9.28 1.69
N THR A 397 -55.69 -10.44 2.13
CA THR A 397 -56.17 -11.10 3.34
C THR A 397 -55.24 -10.75 4.50
N VAL A 398 -55.75 -10.05 5.50
CA VAL A 398 -54.98 -9.59 6.66
C VAL A 398 -55.37 -10.43 7.86
N ASN A 399 -54.37 -11.01 8.54
CA ASN A 399 -54.61 -11.75 9.78
C ASN A 399 -54.46 -10.81 10.98
N VAL A 400 -55.54 -10.61 11.72
CA VAL A 400 -55.58 -9.79 12.93
C VAL A 400 -55.95 -10.68 14.10
N ASN A 401 -54.96 -11.02 14.95
CA ASN A 401 -55.12 -11.87 16.14
C ASN A 401 -55.84 -13.22 15.86
N GLY A 402 -55.62 -13.82 14.70
CA GLY A 402 -56.23 -15.09 14.29
C GLY A 402 -57.49 -14.93 13.42
N TYR A 403 -58.07 -13.73 13.35
CA TYR A 403 -59.19 -13.45 12.45
C TYR A 403 -58.66 -13.01 11.08
N LEU A 404 -59.11 -13.69 10.03
CA LEU A 404 -58.77 -13.34 8.66
C LEU A 404 -59.78 -12.34 8.12
N PHE A 405 -59.30 -11.19 7.68
CA PHE A 405 -60.10 -10.16 7.05
C PHE A 405 -59.71 -10.00 5.59
N LEU A 406 -60.69 -10.06 4.69
CA LEU A 406 -60.53 -9.69 3.30
C LEU A 406 -60.79 -8.19 3.16
N LEU A 407 -59.79 -7.43 2.74
CA LEU A 407 -59.97 -6.01 2.41
C LEU A 407 -60.80 -5.92 1.11
N LEU A 408 -61.99 -5.33 1.17
CA LEU A 408 -62.90 -5.20 0.03
C LEU A 408 -62.74 -3.89 -0.71
N ASN A 409 -62.59 -2.80 0.03
CA ASN A 409 -62.40 -1.45 -0.50
C ASN A 409 -61.56 -0.60 0.45
N ALA A 410 -61.11 0.58 0.02
CA ALA A 410 -60.43 1.56 0.84
C ALA A 410 -61.08 2.94 0.70
N ASP A 411 -60.84 3.81 1.68
CA ASP A 411 -61.36 5.18 1.69
C ASP A 411 -60.65 6.04 0.62
N GLU A 412 -61.31 7.06 0.09
CA GLU A 412 -60.77 7.88 -1.00
C GLU A 412 -59.42 8.51 -0.62
N TYR A 413 -59.30 8.96 0.63
CA TYR A 413 -58.04 9.46 1.19
C TYR A 413 -56.91 8.43 1.10
N THR A 414 -57.19 7.15 1.37
CA THR A 414 -56.17 6.09 1.37
C THR A 414 -55.64 5.81 -0.02
N LEU A 415 -56.53 5.77 -1.02
CA LEU A 415 -56.17 5.54 -2.41
C LEU A 415 -55.26 6.68 -2.87
N ASN A 416 -55.67 7.94 -2.61
CA ASN A 416 -54.89 9.13 -2.92
C ASN A 416 -53.52 9.16 -2.21
N TYR A 417 -53.46 8.71 -0.95
CA TYR A 417 -52.21 8.64 -0.20
C TYR A 417 -51.25 7.60 -0.81
N MET A 418 -51.75 6.41 -1.14
CA MET A 418 -50.91 5.36 -1.74
C MET A 418 -50.38 5.75 -3.11
N GLU A 419 -51.18 6.45 -3.91
CA GLU A 419 -50.78 6.94 -5.23
C GLU A 419 -49.74 8.06 -5.17
N LYS A 420 -49.82 8.95 -4.17
CA LYS A 420 -48.74 9.93 -3.94
C LYS A 420 -47.44 9.25 -3.52
N ASN A 421 -47.55 8.15 -2.78
CA ASN A 421 -46.43 7.44 -2.19
C ASN A 421 -46.10 6.14 -2.96
N THR A 422 -46.01 6.22 -4.29
CA THR A 422 -45.79 5.04 -5.16
C THR A 422 -44.53 4.22 -4.83
N ASP A 423 -43.51 4.84 -4.25
CA ASP A 423 -42.27 4.15 -3.85
C ASP A 423 -42.51 3.13 -2.72
N ARG A 424 -43.43 3.44 -1.78
CA ARG A 424 -43.79 2.56 -0.66
C ARG A 424 -44.90 1.58 -1.03
N PHE A 425 -45.77 1.95 -1.96
CA PHE A 425 -46.93 1.16 -2.35
C PHE A 425 -46.83 0.69 -3.81
N PRO A 426 -46.18 -0.45 -4.08
CA PRO A 426 -45.98 -0.93 -5.46
C PRO A 426 -47.30 -1.29 -6.16
N PHE A 427 -48.33 -1.66 -5.40
CA PHE A 427 -49.64 -2.03 -5.95
C PHE A 427 -50.46 -0.84 -6.45
N SER A 428 -50.13 0.38 -6.04
CA SER A 428 -50.80 1.61 -6.50
C SER A 428 -50.08 2.29 -7.67
N ASN A 429 -48.91 1.76 -8.08
CA ASN A 429 -48.13 2.32 -9.18
C ASN A 429 -48.70 1.90 -10.54
N ILE A 430 -49.33 2.85 -11.23
CA ILE A 430 -49.93 2.68 -12.56
C ILE A 430 -48.89 2.18 -13.59
N ASN A 431 -47.65 2.65 -13.52
CA ASN A 431 -46.63 2.27 -14.52
C ASN A 431 -46.26 0.79 -14.42
N LEU A 432 -46.14 0.25 -13.20
CA LEU A 432 -45.90 -1.17 -12.97
C LEU A 432 -47.10 -2.01 -13.43
N ALA A 433 -48.32 -1.51 -13.21
CA ALA A 433 -49.53 -2.15 -13.72
C ALA A 433 -49.53 -2.25 -15.25
N LEU A 434 -49.18 -1.14 -15.94
CA LEU A 434 -49.09 -1.09 -17.40
C LEU A 434 -47.99 -2.00 -17.95
N GLN A 435 -46.84 -2.11 -17.26
CA GLN A 435 -45.78 -3.04 -17.64
C GLN A 435 -46.25 -4.51 -17.54
N LYS A 436 -46.89 -4.90 -16.43
CA LYS A 436 -47.49 -6.24 -16.29
C LYS A 436 -48.57 -6.54 -17.35
N LEU A 437 -49.34 -5.52 -17.73
CA LEU A 437 -50.31 -5.63 -18.82
C LEU A 437 -49.63 -5.85 -20.18
N LYS A 438 -48.51 -5.16 -20.45
CA LYS A 438 -47.70 -5.37 -21.66
C LYS A 438 -47.10 -6.78 -21.71
N GLU A 439 -46.62 -7.31 -20.60
CA GLU A 439 -46.11 -8.69 -20.54
C GLU A 439 -47.19 -9.76 -20.85
N THR A 440 -48.47 -9.42 -20.67
CA THR A 440 -49.61 -10.31 -20.95
C THR A 440 -50.08 -10.22 -22.42
N GLU A 441 -49.25 -9.70 -23.34
CA GLU A 441 -49.60 -9.44 -24.74
C GLU A 441 -50.08 -10.67 -25.51
N SER A 442 -49.62 -11.85 -25.13
CA SER A 442 -49.97 -13.14 -25.75
C SER A 442 -51.46 -13.48 -25.67
N LYS A 443 -52.18 -12.98 -24.66
CA LYS A 443 -53.64 -13.16 -24.52
C LYS A 443 -54.46 -11.95 -24.98
N SER A 444 -53.82 -10.95 -25.58
CA SER A 444 -54.46 -9.68 -25.97
C SER A 444 -55.66 -9.86 -26.92
N ARG A 445 -55.64 -10.86 -27.79
CA ARG A 445 -56.74 -11.17 -28.73
C ARG A 445 -57.99 -11.66 -28.02
N GLU A 446 -57.85 -12.59 -27.06
CA GLU A 446 -58.95 -13.10 -26.24
C GLU A 446 -59.54 -12.00 -25.36
N ILE A 447 -58.67 -11.18 -24.76
CA ILE A 447 -59.08 -10.03 -23.93
C ILE A 447 -59.90 -9.02 -24.76
N LYS A 448 -59.43 -8.67 -25.96
CA LYS A 448 -60.16 -7.78 -26.88
C LYS A 448 -61.52 -8.36 -27.28
N GLN A 449 -61.61 -9.66 -27.52
CA GLN A 449 -62.88 -10.33 -27.85
C GLN A 449 -63.87 -10.30 -26.67
N ILE A 450 -63.40 -10.55 -25.45
CA ILE A 450 -64.23 -10.50 -24.22
C ILE A 450 -64.73 -9.07 -23.97
N PHE A 451 -63.88 -8.06 -24.09
CA PHE A 451 -64.29 -6.66 -23.92
C PHE A 451 -65.19 -6.16 -25.06
N SER A 452 -64.96 -6.62 -26.30
CA SER A 452 -65.84 -6.31 -27.43
C SER A 452 -67.21 -6.97 -27.32
N ALA A 453 -67.28 -8.18 -26.72
CA ALA A 453 -68.55 -8.86 -26.45
C ALA A 453 -69.33 -8.19 -25.30
N ALA A 454 -68.63 -7.57 -24.36
CA ALA A 454 -69.25 -6.83 -23.25
C ALA A 454 -69.72 -5.42 -23.64
N ASP A 455 -69.15 -4.82 -24.69
CA ASP A 455 -69.57 -3.53 -25.24
C ASP A 455 -70.64 -3.73 -26.33
N CYS A 456 -71.84 -4.10 -25.92
CA CYS A 456 -72.99 -4.34 -26.82
C CYS A 456 -73.38 -3.10 -27.66
N LYS A 457 -72.88 -1.91 -27.31
CA LYS A 457 -73.18 -0.64 -27.99
C LYS A 457 -72.00 -0.12 -28.84
N HIS A 458 -70.87 -0.86 -28.90
CA HIS A 458 -69.64 -0.45 -29.60
C HIS A 458 -69.16 0.97 -29.26
N THR A 459 -69.41 1.41 -28.03
CA THR A 459 -69.09 2.76 -27.56
C THR A 459 -67.61 2.93 -27.22
N LYS A 460 -66.82 1.85 -27.25
CA LYS A 460 -65.42 1.77 -26.82
C LYS A 460 -65.21 2.19 -25.36
N VAL A 461 -66.28 2.22 -24.57
CA VAL A 461 -66.30 2.59 -23.15
C VAL A 461 -67.09 1.52 -22.41
N VAL A 462 -66.50 0.99 -21.34
CA VAL A 462 -67.12 -0.06 -20.52
C VAL A 462 -67.27 0.48 -19.11
N ASP A 463 -68.46 0.36 -18.54
CA ASP A 463 -68.73 0.72 -17.15
C ASP A 463 -67.88 -0.12 -16.17
N TYR A 464 -67.47 0.45 -15.04
CA TYR A 464 -66.54 -0.18 -14.10
C TYR A 464 -67.04 -1.54 -13.59
N ASN A 465 -68.34 -1.65 -13.29
CA ASN A 465 -68.93 -2.90 -12.84
C ASN A 465 -68.88 -3.98 -13.92
N THR A 466 -69.10 -3.60 -15.17
CA THR A 466 -69.01 -4.48 -16.33
C THR A 466 -67.56 -4.88 -16.58
N PHE A 467 -66.62 -3.94 -16.49
CA PHE A 467 -65.17 -4.18 -16.62
C PHE A 467 -64.65 -5.13 -15.53
N ARG A 468 -65.07 -4.94 -14.27
CA ARG A 468 -64.68 -5.81 -13.14
C ARG A 468 -65.24 -7.22 -13.30
N LYS A 469 -66.49 -7.36 -13.77
CA LYS A 469 -67.13 -8.66 -14.03
C LYS A 469 -66.47 -9.38 -15.20
N THR A 470 -66.20 -8.71 -16.31
CA THR A 470 -65.55 -9.30 -17.48
C THR A 470 -64.10 -9.69 -17.21
N SER A 471 -63.38 -8.87 -16.42
CA SER A 471 -62.02 -9.19 -15.97
C SER A 471 -61.97 -10.37 -15.01
N ARG A 472 -63.04 -10.64 -14.25
CA ARG A 472 -63.18 -11.85 -13.42
C ARG A 472 -63.63 -13.10 -14.19
N ALA A 473 -64.44 -12.93 -15.23
CA ALA A 473 -65.01 -14.02 -16.02
C ALA A 473 -64.07 -14.53 -17.14
N GLY A 474 -63.24 -13.65 -17.71
CA GLY A 474 -62.11 -14.09 -18.54
C GLY A 474 -61.07 -14.80 -17.69
N ALA A 475 -60.52 -15.91 -18.15
CA ALA A 475 -59.60 -16.81 -17.43
C ALA A 475 -58.21 -16.18 -17.11
N ASN A 476 -58.19 -15.00 -16.47
CA ASN A 476 -57.02 -14.29 -15.99
C ASN A 476 -57.22 -13.89 -14.54
N LYS A 477 -57.07 -14.86 -13.63
CA LYS A 477 -56.86 -14.62 -12.19
C LYS A 477 -55.66 -13.67 -11.94
N LEU A 478 -54.75 -13.56 -12.91
CA LEU A 478 -53.57 -12.69 -12.92
C LEU A 478 -53.89 -11.19 -12.98
N LEU A 479 -54.99 -10.78 -13.61
CA LEU A 479 -55.37 -9.37 -13.72
C LEU A 479 -55.98 -8.82 -12.42
N LEU A 480 -56.43 -9.69 -11.50
CA LEU A 480 -57.08 -9.29 -10.25
C LEU A 480 -56.14 -9.15 -9.06
N ASN A 481 -54.84 -9.40 -9.24
CA ASN A 481 -53.84 -8.98 -8.27
C ASN A 481 -53.55 -7.48 -8.46
N HIS A 482 -54.53 -6.69 -8.04
CA HIS A 482 -54.40 -5.37 -7.43
C HIS A 482 -53.86 -4.17 -8.20
N SER A 483 -52.86 -4.36 -9.08
CA SER A 483 -52.29 -3.26 -9.85
C SER A 483 -53.30 -2.62 -10.81
N THR A 484 -54.43 -3.25 -11.10
CA THR A 484 -55.49 -2.72 -11.97
C THR A 484 -56.77 -2.33 -11.24
N GLY A 485 -56.94 -2.72 -9.97
CA GLY A 485 -58.14 -2.40 -9.17
C GLY A 485 -58.13 -0.95 -8.67
N LEU A 486 -57.01 -0.53 -8.09
CA LEU A 486 -56.76 0.85 -7.62
C LEU A 486 -56.76 1.85 -8.79
N VAL A 487 -56.09 1.50 -9.89
CA VAL A 487 -56.02 2.34 -11.11
C VAL A 487 -57.40 2.59 -11.73
N MET A 488 -58.39 1.74 -11.44
CA MET A 488 -59.71 1.81 -12.07
C MET A 488 -60.84 2.26 -11.13
N ASP A 489 -60.66 2.25 -9.81
CA ASP A 489 -61.64 2.82 -8.85
C ASP A 489 -61.71 4.36 -8.99
N GLN A 490 -60.60 5.02 -9.33
CA GLN A 490 -60.60 6.46 -9.68
C GLN A 490 -61.15 6.77 -11.08
N CYS A 491 -61.28 5.78 -11.98
CA CYS A 491 -61.84 6.01 -13.31
C CYS A 491 -63.32 6.38 -13.30
N GLY A 492 -64.03 6.06 -12.20
CA GLY A 492 -65.47 6.30 -12.04
C GLY A 492 -65.89 7.77 -12.07
N GLY A 493 -64.93 8.71 -12.03
CA GLY A 493 -65.20 10.14 -12.19
C GLY A 493 -64.76 10.76 -13.52
N SER A 494 -63.77 10.21 -14.24
CA SER A 494 -63.15 10.97 -15.35
C SER A 494 -62.36 10.18 -16.41
N LEU A 495 -62.36 8.83 -16.42
CA LEU A 495 -61.64 8.10 -17.47
C LEU A 495 -62.50 7.83 -18.70
N ARG A 496 -62.75 8.93 -19.43
CA ARG A 496 -62.84 8.94 -20.89
C ARG A 496 -61.49 8.50 -21.46
N PHE A 497 -61.16 7.21 -21.47
CA PHE A 497 -59.99 6.74 -22.21
C PHE A 497 -60.32 5.58 -23.13
N SER A 498 -60.19 5.89 -24.42
CA SER A 498 -60.09 4.96 -25.54
C SER A 498 -58.91 4.00 -25.32
N LEU A 499 -59.23 2.79 -24.85
CA LEU A 499 -58.34 1.62 -24.84
C LEU A 499 -57.90 1.21 -26.26
N GLN A 500 -58.55 1.74 -27.30
CA GLN A 500 -58.17 1.51 -28.70
C GLN A 500 -56.98 2.40 -29.13
N ASN A 501 -56.97 3.68 -28.74
CA ASN A 501 -56.00 4.66 -29.28
C ASN A 501 -54.57 4.48 -28.75
N ARG A 502 -54.37 3.84 -27.59
CA ARG A 502 -53.03 3.55 -27.05
C ARG A 502 -52.47 2.19 -27.45
N LEU A 503 -53.32 1.25 -27.88
CA LEU A 503 -52.86 -0.01 -28.48
C LEU A 503 -52.44 0.19 -29.94
N ASP A 504 -53.15 1.05 -30.70
CA ASP A 504 -52.77 1.38 -32.08
C ASP A 504 -51.49 2.25 -32.16
N GLY A 505 -51.19 3.01 -31.11
CA GLY A 505 -49.94 3.77 -30.97
C GLY A 505 -48.70 2.91 -30.70
N MET A 506 -48.84 1.63 -30.34
CA MET A 506 -47.72 0.72 -30.06
C MET A 506 -47.38 -0.23 -31.22
N GLN A 507 -48.11 -0.17 -32.35
CA GLN A 507 -47.69 -0.82 -33.61
C GLN A 507 -46.86 0.10 -34.52
N ARG A 508 -46.62 1.35 -34.10
CA ARG A 508 -45.70 2.28 -34.77
C ARG A 508 -44.62 2.75 -33.81
N GLN A 509 -43.80 1.81 -33.34
CA GLN A 509 -42.42 2.06 -32.90
C GLN A 509 -41.63 0.76 -32.96
#